data_AF-A0A7R9ARQ4-F1
#
_entry.id   AF-A0A7R9ARQ4-F1
#
_cell.length_a   1.000
_cell.length_b   1.000
_cell.length_c   1.000
_cell.angle_alpha   90.00
_cell.angle_beta   90.00
_cell.angle_gamma   90.00
#
_symmetry.space_group_name_H-M   'P 1'
#
loop_
_entity.id
_entity.type
_entity.pdbx_description
1 polymer ?
#
loop_
_entity_poly.entity_id
_entity_poly.type
_entity_poly.pdbx_seq_one_letter_code
_entity_poly.pdbx_strand_id
1 'polypeptide(L)'
;MSETNALWVSPCVTEEIYPLELPNGHINFEKFWQLAKQVTEFITWKQVVCPFEKNTKVITFLQASPVLLENALALASFECEPPDNNLEKERYKTLKRLPLKKRALSKGPYAPPHAFLNLSPL
;
A
#
# COMPACT_ATOMS: atom_id res chain seq x y z
N MET A 1 -7.49 24.08 -17.38
CA MET A 1 -6.42 23.12 -17.74
C MET A 1 -5.12 23.69 -17.24
N SER A 2 -4.63 23.17 -16.12
CA SER A 2 -3.27 23.40 -15.65
C SER A 2 -2.70 22.03 -15.32
N GLU A 3 -1.94 21.50 -16.27
CA GLU A 3 -1.08 20.35 -16.08
C GLU A 3 -0.01 20.70 -15.06
N THR A 4 0.10 19.92 -13.99
CA THR A 4 1.34 19.81 -13.22
C THR A 4 1.52 18.35 -12.81
N ASN A 5 2.21 17.63 -13.67
CA ASN A 5 3.23 16.62 -13.35
C ASN A 5 3.09 15.94 -11.98
N ALA A 6 2.21 14.96 -11.90
CA ALA A 6 2.46 13.81 -11.03
C ALA A 6 3.52 12.93 -11.72
N LEU A 7 4.75 13.44 -11.81
CA LEU A 7 5.89 12.56 -12.00
C LEU A 7 5.95 11.72 -10.73
N TRP A 8 5.66 10.43 -10.90
CA TRP A 8 5.85 9.37 -9.94
C TRP A 8 7.17 9.56 -9.22
N VAL A 9 7.13 10.21 -8.06
CA VAL A 9 8.26 10.25 -7.14
C VAL A 9 8.41 8.81 -6.68
N SER A 10 9.27 8.06 -7.37
CA SER A 10 9.70 6.73 -6.93
C SER A 10 10.28 6.89 -5.52
N PRO A 11 9.60 6.40 -4.47
CA PRO A 11 10.00 6.65 -3.10
C PRO A 11 10.75 5.41 -2.61
N CYS A 12 11.99 5.24 -3.07
CA CYS A 12 12.92 4.31 -2.47
C CYS A 12 14.29 4.58 -3.08
N VAL A 13 15.20 5.18 -2.33
CA VAL A 13 16.66 4.93 -2.26
C VAL A 13 17.28 6.14 -1.54
N THR A 14 17.00 6.31 -0.24
CA THR A 14 17.85 7.16 0.64
C THR A 14 18.24 6.43 1.92
N GLU A 15 17.53 5.35 2.28
CA GLU A 15 17.90 4.56 3.45
C GLU A 15 19.14 3.69 3.22
N GLU A 16 19.40 3.22 2.00
CA GLU A 16 20.53 2.32 1.72
C GLU A 16 21.89 3.02 1.49
N ILE A 17 21.95 4.34 1.23
CA ILE A 17 23.18 4.97 0.72
C ILE A 17 23.95 5.78 1.79
N TYR A 18 23.30 6.33 2.83
CA TYR A 18 24.01 7.10 3.87
C TYR A 18 23.41 6.89 5.27
N PRO A 19 24.20 6.69 6.34
CA PRO A 19 23.70 6.56 7.72
C PRO A 19 23.09 7.86 8.29
N LEU A 20 22.20 7.72 9.29
CA LEU A 20 21.58 8.86 10.02
C LEU A 20 22.59 9.62 10.90
N GLU A 21 23.72 9.00 11.17
CA GLU A 21 24.84 9.56 11.91
C GLU A 21 26.07 9.58 11.01
N LEU A 22 26.86 10.63 11.16
CA LEU A 22 28.18 10.77 10.56
C LEU A 22 29.17 9.84 11.31
N PRO A 23 30.31 9.47 10.71
CA PRO A 23 31.31 8.62 11.34
C PRO A 23 31.89 9.17 12.66
N ASN A 24 31.71 10.46 12.94
CA ASN A 24 32.09 11.13 14.19
C ASN A 24 31.01 11.03 15.28
N GLY A 25 29.92 10.27 15.05
CA GLY A 25 28.79 10.14 15.97
C GLY A 25 27.83 11.34 15.99
N HIS A 26 28.03 12.34 15.12
CA HIS A 26 27.12 13.48 15.03
C HIS A 26 25.94 13.16 14.11
N ILE A 27 24.82 13.81 14.35
CA ILE A 27 23.62 13.70 13.51
C ILE A 27 23.89 14.21 12.09
N ASN A 28 23.49 13.44 11.08
CA ASN A 28 23.55 13.85 9.68
C ASN A 28 22.33 14.71 9.31
N PHE A 29 22.40 16.01 9.56
CA PHE A 29 21.30 16.96 9.30
C PHE A 29 20.82 16.96 7.84
N GLU A 30 21.71 16.73 6.87
CA GLU A 30 21.33 16.68 5.45
C GLU A 30 20.37 15.50 5.19
N LYS A 31 20.63 14.34 5.79
CA LYS A 31 19.74 13.18 5.66
C LYS A 31 18.38 13.45 6.32
N PHE A 32 18.37 14.07 7.51
CA PHE A 32 17.12 14.44 8.18
C PHE A 32 16.34 15.50 7.40
N TRP A 33 17.02 16.46 6.78
CA TRP A 33 16.42 17.48 5.93
C TRP A 33 15.76 16.86 4.69
N GLN A 34 16.41 15.89 4.05
CA GLN A 34 15.84 15.14 2.92
C GLN A 34 14.61 14.33 3.33
N LEU A 35 14.66 13.66 4.48
CA LEU A 35 13.50 12.97 5.05
C LEU A 35 12.35 13.96 5.35
N ALA A 36 12.67 15.10 5.96
CA ALA A 36 11.69 16.13 6.29
C ALA A 36 10.97 16.65 5.04
N LYS A 37 11.67 16.83 3.92
CA LYS A 37 11.06 17.17 2.62
C LYS A 37 10.05 16.11 2.17
N GLN A 38 10.45 14.83 2.17
CA GLN A 38 9.57 13.72 1.77
C GLN A 38 8.31 13.62 2.66
N VAL A 39 8.50 13.76 3.97
CA VAL A 39 7.39 13.74 4.94
C VAL A 39 6.47 14.95 4.75
N THR A 40 7.02 16.13 4.44
CA THR A 40 6.24 17.37 4.24
C THR A 40 5.33 17.26 3.02
N GLU A 41 5.81 16.68 1.92
CA GLU A 41 4.98 16.39 0.75
C GLU A 41 3.82 15.46 1.12
N PHE A 42 4.11 14.37 1.84
CA PHE A 42 3.08 13.46 2.31
C PHE A 42 2.04 14.13 3.22
N ILE A 43 2.47 14.97 4.17
CA ILE A 43 1.57 15.73 5.05
C ILE A 43 0.67 16.66 4.23
N THR A 44 1.24 17.33 3.23
CA THR A 44 0.48 18.23 2.33
C THR A 44 -0.63 17.46 1.62
N TRP A 45 -0.31 16.29 1.03
CA TRP A 45 -1.30 15.46 0.36
C TRP A 45 -2.36 14.90 1.31
N LYS A 46 -1.98 14.54 2.54
CA LYS A 46 -2.91 14.05 3.55
C LYS A 46 -3.96 15.10 3.95
N GLN A 47 -3.61 16.39 3.89
CA GLN A 47 -4.53 17.48 4.24
C GLN A 47 -5.56 17.80 3.15
N VAL A 48 -5.37 17.28 1.92
CA VAL A 48 -6.31 17.49 0.83
C VAL A 48 -7.65 16.83 1.18
N VAL A 49 -8.71 17.65 1.18
CA VAL A 49 -10.07 17.17 1.44
C VAL A 49 -10.67 16.60 0.15
N CYS A 50 -11.24 15.40 0.24
CA CYS A 50 -12.01 14.81 -0.85
C CYS A 50 -13.32 15.61 -1.03
N PRO A 51 -13.60 16.18 -2.22
CA PRO A 51 -14.80 16.99 -2.44
C PRO A 51 -16.08 16.14 -2.62
N PHE A 52 -15.96 14.81 -2.59
CA PHE A 52 -17.07 13.88 -2.81
C PHE A 52 -17.61 13.33 -1.49
N GLU A 53 -18.92 13.13 -1.44
CA GLU A 53 -19.58 12.49 -0.30
C GLU A 53 -19.14 11.03 -0.14
N LYS A 54 -19.01 10.60 1.12
CA LYS A 54 -18.70 9.22 1.45
C LYS A 54 -19.95 8.36 1.31
N ASN A 55 -19.88 7.33 0.47
CA ASN A 55 -20.91 6.30 0.40
C ASN A 55 -20.56 5.14 1.34
N THR A 56 -21.19 5.09 2.50
CA THR A 56 -20.93 4.07 3.53
C THR A 56 -21.12 2.65 3.01
N LYS A 57 -22.13 2.41 2.15
CA LYS A 57 -22.37 1.06 1.60
C LYS A 57 -21.21 0.59 0.74
N VAL A 58 -20.69 1.47 -0.11
CA VAL A 58 -19.53 1.19 -0.97
C VAL A 58 -18.28 0.98 -0.13
N ILE A 59 -18.04 1.83 0.88
CA ILE A 59 -16.89 1.69 1.79
C ILE A 59 -16.93 0.35 2.52
N THR A 60 -18.08 -0.02 3.10
CA THR A 60 -18.24 -1.30 3.80
C THR A 60 -18.03 -2.48 2.86
N PHE A 61 -18.56 -2.42 1.63
CA PHE A 61 -18.35 -3.47 0.64
C PHE A 61 -16.85 -3.63 0.31
N LEU A 62 -16.15 -2.54 0.03
CA LEU A 62 -14.71 -2.56 -0.28
C LEU A 62 -13.88 -3.08 0.89
N GLN A 63 -14.19 -2.69 2.12
CA GLN A 63 -13.48 -3.14 3.33
C GLN A 63 -13.73 -4.62 3.65
N ALA A 64 -14.92 -5.13 3.34
CA ALA A 64 -15.28 -6.53 3.59
C ALA A 64 -14.91 -7.47 2.44
N SER A 65 -14.63 -6.93 1.25
CA SER A 65 -14.32 -7.73 0.07
C SER A 65 -13.02 -8.52 0.31
N PRO A 66 -13.02 -9.85 0.10
CA PRO A 66 -11.82 -10.65 0.26
C PRO A 66 -10.80 -10.29 -0.83
N VAL A 67 -9.53 -10.22 -0.44
CA VAL A 67 -8.42 -10.11 -1.39
C VAL A 67 -7.87 -11.51 -1.62
N LEU A 68 -7.88 -11.95 -2.89
CA LEU A 68 -7.31 -13.23 -3.28
C LEU A 68 -5.78 -13.13 -3.27
N LEU A 69 -5.13 -14.18 -2.78
CA LEU A 69 -3.69 -14.35 -2.95
C LEU A 69 -3.38 -14.74 -4.40
N GLU A 70 -2.14 -14.52 -4.82
CA GLU A 70 -1.69 -14.75 -6.20
C GLU A 70 -2.08 -16.13 -6.74
N ASN A 71 -1.85 -17.19 -5.95
CA ASN A 71 -2.21 -18.56 -6.37
C ASN A 71 -3.72 -18.77 -6.55
N ALA A 72 -4.54 -18.14 -5.70
CA ALA A 72 -6.00 -18.24 -5.79
C ALA A 72 -6.54 -17.46 -6.99
N LEU A 73 -5.94 -16.30 -7.28
CA LEU A 73 -6.25 -15.51 -8.47
C LEU A 73 -5.85 -16.25 -9.75
N ALA A 74 -4.66 -16.85 -9.76
CA ALA A 74 -4.18 -17.66 -10.89
C ALA A 74 -5.07 -18.88 -11.13
N LEU A 75 -5.56 -19.54 -10.07
CA LEU A 75 -6.49 -20.65 -10.22
C LEU A 75 -7.84 -20.18 -10.79
N ALA A 76 -8.40 -19.09 -10.28
CA ALA A 76 -9.64 -18.50 -10.78
C ALA A 76 -9.50 -18.10 -12.26
N SER A 77 -8.33 -17.60 -12.66
CA SER A 77 -8.04 -17.31 -14.08
C SER A 77 -8.20 -18.57 -14.94
N PHE A 78 -7.64 -19.70 -14.52
CA PHE A 78 -7.77 -20.96 -15.25
C PHE A 78 -9.18 -21.57 -15.23
N GLU A 79 -10.03 -21.18 -14.28
CA GLU A 79 -11.45 -21.57 -14.24
C GLU A 79 -12.27 -20.78 -15.26
N CYS A 80 -11.92 -19.51 -15.51
CA CYS A 80 -12.50 -18.69 -16.57
C CYS A 80 -11.99 -19.10 -17.95
N GLU A 81 -10.68 -19.33 -18.06
CA GLU A 81 -9.98 -19.62 -19.32
C GLU A 81 -9.11 -20.89 -19.14
N PRO A 82 -9.58 -22.07 -19.59
CA PRO A 82 -8.87 -23.33 -19.40
C PRO A 82 -7.47 -23.34 -20.04
N PRO A 83 -6.52 -24.11 -19.48
CA PRO A 83 -5.15 -24.16 -19.98
C PRO A 83 -5.07 -24.73 -21.41
N ASP A 84 -4.41 -24.02 -22.32
CA ASP A 84 -4.36 -24.37 -23.75
C ASP A 84 -3.13 -25.21 -24.12
N ASN A 85 -2.03 -25.04 -23.39
CA ASN A 85 -0.77 -25.77 -23.64
C ASN A 85 -0.35 -26.69 -22.47
N ASN A 86 0.63 -27.54 -22.73
CA ASN A 86 1.14 -28.51 -21.73
C ASN A 86 1.77 -27.82 -20.51
N LEU A 87 2.44 -26.68 -20.70
CA LEU A 87 3.05 -25.93 -19.61
C LEU A 87 1.99 -25.40 -18.63
N GLU A 88 0.91 -24.83 -19.16
CA GLU A 88 -0.22 -24.34 -18.38
C GLU A 88 -0.98 -25.46 -17.69
N LYS A 89 -1.14 -26.62 -18.34
CA LYS A 89 -1.74 -27.81 -17.71
C LYS A 89 -0.94 -28.22 -16.47
N GLU A 90 0.39 -28.23 -16.54
CA GLU A 90 1.24 -28.55 -15.39
C GLU A 90 1.21 -27.47 -14.30
N ARG A 91 1.17 -26.19 -14.69
CA ARG A 91 0.98 -25.07 -13.76
C ARG A 91 -0.36 -25.18 -13.02
N TYR A 92 -1.44 -25.45 -13.74
CA TYR A 92 -2.78 -25.60 -13.18
C TYR A 92 -2.87 -26.77 -12.19
N LYS A 93 -2.29 -27.93 -12.54
CA LYS A 93 -2.17 -29.08 -11.61
C LYS A 93 -1.43 -28.71 -10.33
N THR A 94 -0.35 -27.95 -10.45
CA THR A 94 0.45 -27.52 -9.29
C THR A 94 -0.34 -26.55 -8.41
N LEU A 95 -1.01 -25.56 -9.01
CA LEU A 95 -1.85 -24.60 -8.28
C LEU A 95 -2.99 -25.26 -7.50
N LYS A 96 -3.64 -26.29 -8.07
CA LYS A 96 -4.71 -27.04 -7.37
C LYS A 96 -4.25 -27.76 -6.10
N ARG A 97 -2.97 -28.07 -5.97
CA ARG A 97 -2.41 -28.73 -4.79
C ARG A 97 -2.02 -27.75 -3.69
N LEU A 98 -2.00 -26.45 -3.98
CA LEU A 98 -1.63 -25.43 -3.01
C LEU A 98 -2.82 -25.06 -2.11
N PRO A 99 -2.60 -24.82 -0.81
CA PRO A 99 -3.65 -24.37 0.09
C PRO A 99 -4.09 -22.95 -0.29
N LEU A 100 -5.36 -22.81 -0.69
CA LEU A 100 -5.95 -21.51 -1.02
C LEU A 100 -6.41 -20.82 0.27
N LYS A 101 -5.58 -19.94 0.82
CA LYS A 101 -6.01 -19.02 1.88
C LYS A 101 -6.61 -17.77 1.25
N LYS A 102 -7.89 -17.50 1.53
CA LYS A 102 -8.45 -16.16 1.34
C LYS A 102 -7.95 -15.30 2.49
N ARG A 103 -7.26 -14.20 2.22
CA ARG A 103 -6.93 -13.24 3.27
C ARG A 103 -8.22 -12.50 3.59
N ALA A 104 -8.87 -12.86 4.70
CA ALA A 104 -9.82 -11.94 5.31
C ALA A 104 -9.02 -10.71 5.70
N LEU A 105 -9.39 -9.53 5.19
CA LEU A 105 -8.94 -8.29 5.80
C LEU A 105 -9.33 -8.44 7.28
N SER A 106 -8.35 -8.32 8.19
CA SER A 106 -8.62 -8.41 9.61
C SER A 106 -9.78 -7.46 9.91
N LYS A 107 -10.82 -7.96 10.56
CA LYS A 107 -11.78 -7.08 11.25
C LYS A 107 -11.03 -6.44 12.41
N GLY A 108 -10.15 -5.47 12.12
CA GLY A 108 -9.65 -4.56 13.12
C GLY A 108 -10.85 -3.77 13.65
N PRO A 109 -10.92 -3.49 14.96
CA PRO A 109 -11.95 -2.62 15.47
C PRO A 109 -11.77 -1.28 14.74
N TYR A 110 -12.86 -0.72 14.22
CA TYR A 110 -12.87 0.65 13.73
C TYR A 110 -12.33 1.54 14.85
N ALA A 111 -11.07 2.01 14.73
CA ALA A 111 -10.62 3.16 15.49
C ALA A 111 -11.10 4.40 14.72
N PRO A 112 -12.02 5.20 15.28
CA PRO A 112 -12.46 6.42 14.63
C PRO A 112 -11.26 7.34 14.34
N PRO A 113 -11.29 8.17 13.29
CA PRO A 113 -10.17 9.04 12.88
C PRO A 113 -9.71 10.07 13.93
N HIS A 114 -10.36 10.14 15.10
CA HIS A 114 -10.05 11.10 16.16
C HIS A 114 -9.15 10.55 17.27
N ALA A 115 -8.68 9.29 17.20
CA ALA A 115 -7.83 8.71 18.24
C ALA A 115 -6.32 9.02 18.12
N PHE A 116 -5.89 9.69 17.04
CA PHE A 116 -4.54 10.22 16.92
C PHE A 116 -4.65 11.67 16.53
N LEU A 117 -4.58 12.56 17.52
CA LEU A 117 -4.11 13.95 17.49
C LEU A 117 -4.73 14.69 18.70
N ASN A 118 -4.25 14.36 19.90
CA ASN A 118 -4.12 15.34 20.97
C ASN A 118 -2.63 15.43 21.29
N LEU A 119 -1.89 16.03 20.37
CA LEU A 119 -0.65 16.72 20.71
C LEU A 119 -1.04 18.19 20.82
N SER A 120 -1.38 18.59 22.03
CA SER A 120 -1.47 20.01 22.38
C SER A 120 -0.09 20.64 22.13
N PRO A 121 -0.02 21.87 21.57
CA PRO A 121 1.26 22.56 21.44
C PRO A 121 1.75 22.97 22.83
N LEU A 122 3.01 22.67 23.14
CA LEU A 122 3.83 23.44 24.08
C LEU A 122 4.62 24.48 23.28
#